data_AF-A0A7S0LN51-F1
#
_entry.id   AF-A0A7S0LN51-F1
#
_cell.length_a   1.000
_cell.length_b   1.000
_cell.length_c   1.000
_cell.angle_alpha   90.00
_cell.angle_beta   90.00
_cell.angle_gamma   90.00
#
_symmetry.space_group_name_H-M   'P 1'
#
loop_
_entity.id
_entity.type
_entity.pdbx_description
1 polymer ?
#
loop_
_entity_poly.entity_id
_entity_poly.type
_entity_poly.pdbx_seq_one_letter_code
_entity_poly.pdbx_strand_id
1 'polypeptide(L)'
;DPPPRGLEPPPEGANAAARWLCSAWNEASAAIPGWPESHSMGTIGWRRNKISAAQLAASSVARRAQQATWSWAGNDGFEFTAGGELKTPWGVGTWGLVSSSPTAATDGLAEDGVKKCTDCLFADFANANHNLRFDFSSSPPTFKSTRVGDLAVVIGKML
;
A
#
# COMPACT_ATOMS: atom_id res chain seq x y z
N ASP A 1 -7.45 -9.47 -8.54
CA ASP A 1 -8.18 -10.73 -8.67
C ASP A 1 -9.03 -10.99 -7.45
N PRO A 2 -10.29 -11.42 -7.63
CA PRO A 2 -11.12 -11.86 -6.53
C PRO A 2 -10.49 -13.05 -5.79
N PRO A 3 -10.75 -13.22 -4.48
CA PRO A 3 -10.32 -14.42 -3.78
C PRO A 3 -10.87 -15.70 -4.42
N PRO A 4 -10.12 -16.81 -4.36
CA PRO A 4 -10.54 -18.07 -4.96
C PRO A 4 -11.75 -18.67 -4.24
N ARG A 5 -12.56 -19.42 -4.99
CA ARG A 5 -13.69 -20.21 -4.49
C ARG A 5 -13.40 -21.68 -4.69
N GLY A 6 -13.98 -22.54 -3.84
CA GLY A 6 -13.85 -23.99 -3.98
C GLY A 6 -12.40 -24.45 -3.81
N LEU A 7 -11.75 -24.01 -2.73
CA LEU A 7 -10.42 -24.46 -2.37
C LEU A 7 -10.39 -25.99 -2.25
N GLU A 8 -9.33 -26.60 -2.77
CA GLU A 8 -9.11 -28.03 -2.61
C GLU A 8 -8.93 -28.39 -1.12
N PRO A 9 -9.37 -29.58 -0.70
CA PRO A 9 -9.17 -30.04 0.66
C PRO A 9 -7.67 -30.11 1.02
N PRO A 10 -7.29 -29.79 2.27
CA PRO A 10 -5.92 -29.96 2.73
C PRO A 10 -5.45 -31.42 2.59
N PRO A 11 -4.14 -31.65 2.37
CA PRO A 11 -3.58 -32.99 2.19
C PRO A 11 -3.80 -33.88 3.42
N GLU A 12 -3.64 -35.18 3.21
CA GLU A 12 -3.67 -36.16 4.30
C GLU A 12 -2.59 -35.85 5.35
N GLY A 13 -2.92 -35.99 6.63
CA GLY A 13 -2.05 -35.61 7.75
C GLY A 13 -2.05 -34.11 8.11
N ALA A 14 -2.71 -33.24 7.33
CA ALA A 14 -2.89 -31.85 7.72
C ALA A 14 -3.71 -31.71 9.02
N ASN A 15 -3.38 -30.70 9.82
CA ASN A 15 -4.06 -30.40 11.08
C ASN A 15 -5.57 -30.20 10.86
N ALA A 16 -6.40 -30.65 11.82
CA ALA A 16 -7.86 -30.52 11.78
C ALA A 16 -8.33 -29.06 11.55
N ALA A 17 -7.61 -28.08 12.09
CA ALA A 17 -7.90 -26.66 11.88
C ALA A 17 -7.82 -26.26 10.40
N ALA A 18 -6.88 -26.82 9.62
CA ALA A 18 -6.78 -26.52 8.19
C ALA A 18 -8.01 -27.01 7.42
N ARG A 19 -8.55 -28.18 7.79
CA ARG A 19 -9.77 -28.73 7.19
C ARG A 19 -10.98 -27.87 7.54
N TRP A 20 -11.09 -27.48 8.81
CA TRP A 20 -12.15 -26.58 9.27
C TRP A 20 -12.11 -25.23 8.55
N LEU A 21 -10.94 -24.59 8.48
CA LEU A 21 -10.76 -23.31 7.79
C LEU A 21 -11.10 -23.41 6.29
N CYS A 22 -10.67 -24.47 5.61
CA CYS A 22 -10.99 -24.69 4.20
C CYS A 22 -12.51 -24.84 3.99
N SER A 23 -13.18 -25.64 4.84
CA SER A 23 -14.64 -25.80 4.79
C SER A 23 -15.37 -24.48 5.04
N ALA A 24 -14.99 -23.74 6.10
CA ALA A 24 -15.60 -22.47 6.45
C ALA A 24 -15.42 -21.41 5.35
N TRP A 25 -14.25 -21.37 4.71
CA TRP A 25 -14.01 -20.49 3.56
C TRP A 25 -14.90 -20.85 2.36
N ASN A 26 -14.97 -22.12 2.01
CA ASN A 26 -15.78 -22.59 0.89
C ASN A 26 -17.28 -22.35 1.13
N GLU A 27 -17.77 -22.58 2.34
CA GLU A 27 -19.14 -22.28 2.75
C GLU A 27 -19.44 -20.78 2.65
N ALA A 28 -18.63 -19.93 3.30
CA ALA A 28 -18.84 -18.49 3.30
C ALA A 28 -18.75 -17.88 1.89
N SER A 29 -17.78 -18.32 1.09
CA SER A 29 -17.62 -17.83 -0.28
C SER A 29 -18.75 -18.29 -1.21
N ALA A 30 -19.33 -19.48 -1.00
CA ALA A 30 -20.51 -19.94 -1.75
C ALA A 30 -21.78 -19.16 -1.39
N ALA A 31 -21.89 -18.69 -0.13
CA ALA A 31 -23.07 -17.95 0.36
C ALA A 31 -23.15 -16.50 -0.15
N ILE A 32 -22.09 -15.96 -0.76
CA ILE A 32 -22.07 -14.60 -1.31
C ILE A 32 -22.26 -14.60 -2.85
N PRO A 33 -23.22 -13.82 -3.41
CA PRO A 33 -23.49 -13.76 -4.85
C PRO A 33 -22.28 -13.31 -5.68
N GLY A 34 -21.44 -12.47 -5.10
CA GLY A 34 -20.21 -11.96 -5.67
C GLY A 34 -19.32 -11.44 -4.56
N TRP A 35 -18.03 -11.23 -4.86
CA TRP A 35 -17.16 -10.54 -3.94
C TRP A 35 -17.57 -9.06 -3.90
N PRO A 36 -17.81 -8.47 -2.71
CA PRO A 36 -18.10 -7.05 -2.63
C PRO A 36 -16.94 -6.26 -3.23
N GLU A 37 -17.24 -5.09 -3.80
CA GLU A 37 -16.17 -4.12 -4.08
C GLU A 37 -15.52 -3.76 -2.75
N SER A 38 -14.32 -4.28 -2.58
CA SER A 38 -13.52 -4.09 -1.39
C SER A 38 -12.30 -3.29 -1.78
N HIS A 39 -12.19 -2.05 -1.29
CA HIS A 39 -10.94 -1.30 -1.29
C HIS A 39 -9.97 -1.84 -0.23
N SER A 40 -10.48 -2.59 0.75
CA SER A 40 -9.69 -3.43 1.63
C SER A 40 -8.97 -4.50 0.80
N MET A 41 -7.69 -4.26 0.61
CA MET A 41 -6.77 -5.05 -0.19
C MET A 41 -6.40 -6.39 0.46
N GLY A 42 -7.25 -7.00 1.31
CA GLY A 42 -7.00 -8.28 1.97
C GLY A 42 -5.65 -8.36 2.68
N THR A 43 -4.95 -9.49 2.57
CA THR A 43 -3.58 -9.71 3.06
C THR A 43 -2.51 -8.95 2.23
N ILE A 44 -2.77 -7.78 1.66
CA ILE A 44 -1.77 -7.04 0.86
C ILE A 44 -0.55 -6.55 1.65
N GLY A 45 -0.55 -6.68 2.98
CA GLY A 45 0.71 -6.71 3.74
C GLY A 45 1.73 -7.77 3.25
N TRP A 46 1.27 -8.82 2.55
CA TRP A 46 2.08 -9.94 2.03
C TRP A 46 2.54 -9.75 0.57
N ARG A 47 1.98 -8.81 -0.21
CA ARG A 47 2.39 -8.58 -1.61
C ARG A 47 3.57 -7.62 -1.77
N ARG A 48 4.13 -7.12 -0.67
CA ARG A 48 5.26 -6.19 -0.74
C ARG A 48 6.54 -6.99 -0.64
N ASN A 49 7.03 -7.42 -1.81
CA ASN A 49 8.44 -7.78 -1.95
C ASN A 49 9.24 -6.66 -1.29
N LYS A 50 10.08 -6.99 -0.30
CA LYS A 50 11.01 -6.03 0.29
C LYS A 50 11.75 -5.37 -0.87
N ILE A 51 11.48 -4.09 -1.08
CA ILE A 51 12.19 -3.33 -2.09
C ILE A 51 13.64 -3.23 -1.63
N SER A 52 14.58 -3.57 -2.49
CA SER A 52 15.99 -3.42 -2.15
C SER A 52 16.38 -1.95 -2.14
N ALA A 53 17.37 -1.60 -1.32
CA ALA A 53 17.95 -0.26 -1.33
C ALA A 53 18.43 0.15 -2.75
N ALA A 54 18.88 -0.81 -3.56
CA ALA A 54 19.26 -0.58 -4.95
C ALA A 54 18.08 -0.15 -5.84
N GLN A 55 16.90 -0.77 -5.66
CA GLN A 55 15.69 -0.38 -6.39
C GLN A 55 15.21 1.03 -5.97
N LEU A 56 15.30 1.36 -4.67
CA LEU A 56 15.02 2.71 -4.19
C LEU A 56 16.01 3.73 -4.76
N ALA A 57 17.30 3.41 -4.76
CA ALA A 57 18.35 4.28 -5.29
C ALA A 57 18.19 4.53 -6.81
N ALA A 58 17.64 3.58 -7.56
CA ALA A 58 17.37 3.74 -9.00
C ALA A 58 16.20 4.70 -9.29
N SER A 59 15.23 4.82 -8.38
CA SER A 59 14.03 5.64 -8.57
C SER A 59 14.28 7.13 -8.29
N SER A 60 13.96 7.99 -9.25
CA SER A 60 14.10 9.45 -9.11
C SER A 60 13.18 10.03 -8.04
N VAL A 61 11.92 9.57 -7.96
CA VAL A 61 10.96 9.98 -6.93
C VAL A 61 11.42 9.55 -5.54
N ALA A 62 11.93 8.32 -5.40
CA ALA A 62 12.43 7.82 -4.12
C ALA A 62 13.64 8.62 -3.64
N ARG A 63 14.61 8.88 -4.52
CA ARG A 63 15.78 9.71 -4.19
C ARG A 63 15.37 11.10 -3.71
N ARG A 64 14.40 11.75 -4.36
CA ARG A 64 13.93 13.09 -3.95
C ARG A 64 13.15 13.05 -2.64
N ALA A 65 12.34 12.02 -2.40
CA ALA A 65 11.63 11.87 -1.14
C ALA A 65 12.59 11.71 0.06
N GLN A 66 13.72 11.04 -0.13
CA GLN A 66 14.76 10.80 0.89
C GLN A 66 15.57 12.04 1.29
N GLN A 67 15.55 13.11 0.48
CA GLN A 67 16.41 14.28 0.67
C GLN A 67 15.85 15.32 1.64
N ALA A 68 14.69 15.08 2.24
CA ALA A 68 14.01 16.04 3.09
C ALA A 68 13.25 15.41 4.25
N THR A 69 12.88 16.26 5.20
CA THR A 69 11.87 15.94 6.21
C THR A 69 10.51 16.39 5.69
N TRP A 70 9.47 15.65 6.04
CA TRP A 70 8.12 15.91 5.59
C TRP A 70 7.18 16.11 6.77
N SER A 71 6.18 16.96 6.55
CA SER A 71 4.93 16.93 7.28
C SER A 71 3.95 15.98 6.60
N TRP A 72 3.11 15.33 7.39
CA TRP A 72 2.05 14.45 6.91
C TRP A 72 0.80 14.66 7.74
N ALA A 73 -0.30 15.07 7.09
CA ALA A 73 -1.55 15.39 7.79
C ALA A 73 -1.37 16.38 8.95
N GLY A 74 -0.45 17.35 8.79
CA GLY A 74 -0.14 18.37 9.79
C GLY A 74 0.82 17.94 10.90
N ASN A 75 1.36 16.72 10.86
CA ASN A 75 2.38 16.26 11.80
C ASN A 75 3.76 16.27 11.12
N ASP A 76 4.75 16.89 11.75
CA ASP A 76 6.11 17.01 11.23
C ASP A 76 6.97 15.80 11.58
N GLY A 77 8.17 15.68 11.00
CA GLY A 77 9.17 14.67 11.41
C GLY A 77 9.08 13.33 10.66
N PHE A 78 8.50 13.31 9.46
CA PHE A 78 8.51 12.13 8.60
C PHE A 78 9.76 12.08 7.73
N GLU A 79 10.48 10.96 7.74
CA GLU A 79 11.70 10.77 6.93
C GLU A 79 11.65 9.44 6.18
N PHE A 80 11.82 9.52 4.86
CA PHE A 80 11.97 8.35 4.00
C PHE A 80 13.44 7.93 3.99
N THR A 81 13.80 6.80 4.62
CA THR A 81 15.21 6.35 4.67
C THR A 81 15.59 5.45 3.49
N ALA A 82 16.88 5.35 3.17
CA ALA A 82 17.39 4.53 2.07
C ALA A 82 17.10 3.02 2.18
N GLY A 83 16.88 2.52 3.40
CA GLY A 83 16.59 1.11 3.67
C GLY A 83 15.11 0.72 3.49
N GLY A 84 14.25 1.67 3.10
CA GLY A 84 12.80 1.44 3.06
C GLY A 84 12.12 1.57 4.43
N GLU A 85 12.82 2.07 5.46
CA GLU A 85 12.19 2.46 6.72
C GLU A 85 11.64 3.88 6.60
N LEU A 86 10.40 4.08 7.05
CA LEU A 86 9.77 5.39 7.17
C LEU A 86 9.81 5.78 8.64
N LYS A 87 10.62 6.77 9.01
CA LYS A 87 10.54 7.33 10.35
C LYS A 87 9.30 8.17 10.47
N THR A 88 8.63 8.05 11.61
CA THR A 88 7.46 8.84 11.99
C THR A 88 7.67 9.37 13.40
N PRO A 89 6.92 10.40 13.84
CA PRO A 89 6.99 10.91 15.21
C PRO A 89 6.70 9.88 16.31
N TRP A 90 6.03 8.78 15.95
CA TRP A 90 5.52 7.79 16.91
C TRP A 90 6.17 6.41 16.73
N GLY A 91 7.20 6.30 15.89
CA GLY A 91 7.89 5.05 15.64
C GLY A 91 8.29 4.90 14.17
N VAL A 92 8.37 3.65 13.72
CA VAL A 92 8.86 3.30 12.39
C VAL A 92 7.79 2.59 11.58
N GLY A 93 7.72 2.93 10.30
CA GLY A 93 6.96 2.25 9.27
C GLY A 93 7.87 1.73 8.17
N THR A 94 7.26 1.21 7.11
CA THR A 94 7.95 0.77 5.90
C THR A 94 7.46 1.57 4.71
N TRP A 95 8.32 1.87 3.75
CA TRP A 95 7.94 2.50 2.48
C TRP A 95 8.68 1.86 1.30
N GLY A 96 8.21 2.15 0.10
CA GLY A 96 8.84 1.66 -1.12
C GLY A 96 8.18 2.15 -2.39
N LEU A 97 8.47 1.50 -3.52
CA LEU A 97 7.80 1.79 -4.80
C LEU A 97 6.51 0.99 -4.91
N VAL A 98 5.46 1.63 -5.43
CA VAL A 98 4.26 0.93 -5.89
C VAL A 98 4.63 0.18 -7.17
N SER A 99 4.33 -1.12 -7.25
CA SER A 99 4.48 -1.87 -8.50
C SER A 99 3.56 -1.26 -9.55
N SER A 100 4.13 -0.72 -10.63
CA SER A 100 3.40 -0.05 -11.70
C SER A 100 2.31 -0.97 -12.28
N SER A 101 1.06 -0.50 -12.24
CA SER A 101 -0.03 -1.07 -13.03
C SER A 101 0.06 -0.49 -14.44
N PRO A 102 -0.09 -1.29 -15.51
CA PRO A 102 0.04 -0.83 -16.91
C PRO A 102 -1.03 0.18 -17.35
N THR A 103 -1.97 0.53 -16.48
CA THR A 103 -2.98 1.57 -16.72
C THR A 103 -2.63 2.82 -15.92
N ALA A 104 -1.91 3.75 -16.54
CA ALA A 104 -1.64 5.07 -15.97
C ALA A 104 -2.95 5.86 -15.85
N ALA A 105 -3.24 6.45 -14.68
CA ALA A 105 -4.38 7.35 -14.51
C ALA A 105 -4.00 8.81 -14.68
N THR A 106 -4.86 9.51 -15.41
CA THR A 106 -5.13 10.94 -15.22
C THR A 106 -5.84 11.17 -13.88
N ASP A 107 -5.44 12.21 -13.15
CA ASP A 107 -6.00 12.55 -11.84
C ASP A 107 -7.52 12.83 -11.92
N GLY A 108 -8.34 11.83 -11.60
CA GLY A 108 -9.81 11.95 -11.62
C GLY A 108 -10.45 11.63 -10.27
N LEU A 109 -10.17 10.45 -9.70
CA LEU A 109 -10.82 9.96 -8.47
C LEU A 109 -9.81 9.48 -7.41
N ALA A 110 -10.22 9.44 -6.14
CA ALA A 110 -9.37 8.91 -5.05
C ALA A 110 -8.94 7.45 -5.31
N GLU A 111 -9.80 6.67 -5.95
CA GLU A 111 -9.49 5.30 -6.38
C GLU A 111 -8.32 5.20 -7.36
N ASP A 112 -8.13 6.20 -8.21
CA ASP A 112 -7.01 6.22 -9.17
C ASP A 112 -5.67 6.32 -8.44
N GLY A 113 -5.64 7.01 -7.31
CA GLY A 113 -4.48 7.08 -6.42
C GLY A 113 -4.08 5.72 -5.81
N VAL A 114 -5.00 4.76 -5.79
CA VAL A 114 -4.74 3.39 -5.31
C VAL A 114 -4.46 2.44 -6.48
N LYS A 115 -5.32 2.43 -7.50
CA LYS A 115 -5.34 1.40 -8.56
C LYS A 115 -4.37 1.68 -9.73
N LYS A 116 -4.00 2.94 -9.95
CA LYS A 116 -3.36 3.41 -11.20
C LYS A 116 -2.18 4.37 -10.96
N CYS A 117 -1.59 4.29 -9.77
CA CYS A 117 -0.53 5.19 -9.33
C CYS A 117 0.82 4.77 -9.94
N THR A 118 1.18 5.38 -11.08
CA THR A 118 2.52 5.24 -11.69
C THR A 118 3.51 6.17 -11.01
N ASP A 119 4.76 5.72 -10.83
CA ASP A 119 5.82 6.47 -10.13
C ASP A 119 5.45 6.90 -8.70
N CYS A 120 4.56 6.16 -8.06
CA CYS A 120 4.15 6.42 -6.69
C CYS A 120 5.00 5.64 -5.69
N LEU A 121 5.11 6.20 -4.49
CA LEU A 121 5.64 5.50 -3.34
C LEU A 121 4.49 4.88 -2.55
N PHE A 122 4.71 3.76 -1.87
CA PHE A 122 3.82 3.32 -0.80
C PHE A 122 4.43 3.65 0.56
N ALA A 123 3.58 3.74 1.57
CA ALA A 123 3.98 3.80 2.96
C ALA A 123 3.02 2.96 3.82
N ASP A 124 3.57 2.26 4.80
CA ASP A 124 2.85 1.44 5.77
C ASP A 124 3.34 1.78 7.17
N PHE A 125 2.46 2.37 7.96
CA PHE A 125 2.70 2.71 9.36
C PHE A 125 1.36 2.77 10.08
N ALA A 126 1.37 2.60 11.41
CA ALA A 126 0.17 2.68 12.25
C ALA A 126 -1.02 1.83 11.73
N ASN A 127 -0.73 0.63 11.21
CA ASN A 127 -1.71 -0.30 10.60
C ASN A 127 -2.50 0.29 9.42
N ALA A 128 -1.95 1.31 8.76
CA ALA A 128 -2.55 1.95 7.59
C ALA A 128 -1.56 1.96 6.42
N ASN A 129 -2.06 1.59 5.25
CA ASN A 129 -1.29 1.67 4.01
C ASN A 129 -1.73 2.83 3.13
N HIS A 130 -0.76 3.50 2.54
CA HIS A 130 -0.93 4.69 1.75
C HIS A 130 -0.17 4.56 0.44
N ASN A 131 -0.77 5.07 -0.64
CA ASN A 131 -0.05 5.41 -1.87
C ASN A 131 0.20 6.92 -1.88
N LEU A 132 1.41 7.29 -2.23
CA LEU A 132 1.93 8.65 -2.20
C LEU A 132 2.31 9.07 -3.60
N ARG A 133 1.68 10.16 -4.07
CA ARG A 133 2.03 10.82 -5.32
C ARG A 133 2.66 12.16 -5.00
N PHE A 134 3.94 12.29 -5.33
CA PHE A 134 4.71 13.50 -5.07
C PHE A 134 4.54 14.51 -6.20
N ASP A 135 4.39 15.78 -5.82
CA ASP A 135 4.51 16.93 -6.70
C ASP A 135 5.71 17.76 -6.23
N PHE A 136 6.84 17.54 -6.88
CA PHE A 136 8.06 18.30 -6.63
C PHE A 136 8.16 19.61 -7.42
N SER A 137 7.13 19.96 -8.21
CA SER A 137 7.04 21.26 -8.89
C SER A 137 6.37 22.32 -8.00
N SER A 138 5.57 21.89 -7.03
CA SER A 138 5.01 22.75 -5.99
C SER A 138 6.09 23.37 -5.07
N SER A 139 5.78 24.52 -4.47
CA SER A 139 6.67 25.25 -3.54
C SER A 139 5.90 25.61 -2.25
N PRO A 140 6.21 24.97 -1.10
CA PRO A 140 7.14 23.84 -0.96
C PRO A 140 6.62 22.58 -1.68
N PRO A 141 7.49 21.62 -2.06
CA PRO A 141 7.08 20.34 -2.60
C PRO A 141 6.04 19.63 -1.72
N THR A 142 5.11 18.92 -2.35
CA THR A 142 4.01 18.24 -1.66
C THR A 142 3.86 16.81 -2.10
N PHE A 143 3.08 16.03 -1.36
CA PHE A 143 2.54 14.77 -1.85
C PHE A 143 1.08 14.59 -1.44
N LYS A 144 0.32 13.95 -2.33
CA LYS A 144 -1.01 13.44 -2.03
C LYS A 144 -0.88 12.01 -1.51
N SER A 145 -1.38 11.77 -0.30
CA SER A 145 -1.45 10.47 0.32
C SER A 145 -2.88 9.95 0.27
N THR A 146 -3.09 8.80 -0.37
CA THR A 146 -4.39 8.13 -0.41
C THR A 146 -4.30 6.85 0.41
N ARG A 147 -5.08 6.76 1.49
CA ARG A 147 -5.16 5.55 2.31
C ARG A 147 -5.90 4.47 1.54
N VAL A 148 -5.28 3.31 1.41
CA VAL A 148 -5.76 2.22 0.56
C VAL A 148 -7.06 1.62 1.07
N GLY A 149 -7.25 1.53 2.40
CA GLY A 149 -8.39 0.84 3.00
C GLY A 149 -9.73 1.55 2.84
N ASP A 150 -9.75 2.88 2.82
CA ASP A 150 -10.98 3.69 2.81
C ASP A 150 -10.91 4.92 1.91
N LEU A 151 -9.86 5.01 1.09
CA LEU A 151 -9.63 6.09 0.13
C LEU A 151 -9.48 7.49 0.76
N ALA A 152 -9.32 7.59 2.07
CA ALA A 152 -9.10 8.87 2.73
C ALA A 152 -7.84 9.54 2.17
N VAL A 153 -7.97 10.81 1.80
CA VAL A 153 -6.88 11.61 1.23
C VAL A 153 -6.37 12.60 2.27
N VAL A 154 -5.05 12.62 2.45
CA VAL A 154 -4.34 13.65 3.22
C VAL A 154 -3.16 14.17 2.42
N ILE A 155 -2.69 15.37 2.75
CA ILE A 155 -1.56 16.01 2.09
C ILE A 155 -0.36 15.98 3.02
N GLY A 156 0.81 15.71 2.45
CA GLY A 156 2.09 16.01 3.07
C GLY A 156 2.83 17.10 2.33
N LYS A 157 3.73 17.78 3.05
CA LYS A 157 4.52 18.90 2.52
C LYS A 157 5.95 18.78 3.02
N MET A 158 6.89 19.11 2.15
CA MET A 158 8.30 19.20 2.52
C MET A 158 8.47 20.33 3.56
N LEU A 159 9.28 20.06 4.57
CA LEU A 159 9.67 21.02 5.62
C LEU A 159 10.99 21.70 5.29
#